data_AF-A0A835CWJ1-F1
#
_entry.id   AF-A0A835CWJ1-F1
#
_cell.length_a   1.000
_cell.length_b   1.000
_cell.length_c   1.000
_cell.angle_alpha   90.00
_cell.angle_beta   90.00
_cell.angle_gamma   90.00
#
_symmetry.space_group_name_H-M   'P 1'
#
loop_
_entity.id
_entity.type
_entity.pdbx_description
1 polymer ?
#
loop_
_entity_poly.entity_id
_entity_poly.type
_entity_poly.pdbx_seq_one_letter_code
_entity_poly.pdbx_strand_id
1 'polypeptide(L)'
;MTASITSVDHVINNKKIDPIKAKACYGRIFVGGLSTELSDDDIKNFFGQFGTIVDVKMPFDKTKNQRKGFCFITFESEQVVNDLLKTPK
;
A
#
# COMPACT_ATOMS: atom_id res chain seq x y z
N MET A 1 -15.67 36.97 -4.98
CA MET A 1 -14.72 37.20 -3.88
C MET A 1 -13.79 35.99 -3.81
N THR A 2 -12.60 36.12 -4.37
CA THR A 2 -11.59 35.05 -4.48
C THR A 2 -10.67 35.11 -3.26
N ALA A 3 -10.80 34.15 -2.34
CA ALA A 3 -9.86 34.01 -1.24
C ALA A 3 -8.57 33.34 -1.75
N SER A 4 -7.55 34.15 -1.99
CA SER A 4 -6.18 33.68 -2.19
C SER A 4 -5.67 33.12 -0.87
N ILE A 5 -5.49 31.80 -0.78
CA ILE A 5 -4.86 31.16 0.38
C ILE A 5 -3.36 31.43 0.26
N THR A 6 -2.88 32.39 1.04
CA THR A 6 -1.47 32.72 1.16
C THR A 6 -0.73 31.56 1.80
N SER A 7 0.36 31.15 1.15
CA SER A 7 1.29 30.09 1.54
C SER A 7 1.66 30.17 3.03
N VAL A 8 1.00 29.37 3.87
CA VAL A 8 1.44 29.13 5.23
C VAL A 8 2.68 28.23 5.16
N ASP A 9 3.84 28.75 5.52
CA ASP A 9 5.04 27.94 5.68
C ASP A 9 4.71 26.76 6.61
N HIS A 10 4.76 25.54 6.08
CA HIS A 10 4.53 24.36 6.89
C HIS A 10 5.84 24.10 7.65
N VAL A 11 5.86 24.31 8.96
CA VAL A 11 7.05 24.12 9.80
C VAL A 11 6.74 23.10 10.89
N ILE A 12 7.55 22.05 10.99
CA ILE A 12 7.51 21.08 12.10
C ILE A 12 8.92 21.03 12.70
N ASN A 13 9.05 21.24 14.02
CA ASN A 13 10.33 21.26 14.73
C ASN A 13 11.40 22.18 14.10
N ASN A 14 11.05 23.44 13.81
CA ASN A 14 11.93 24.43 13.16
C ASN A 14 12.45 24.04 11.76
N LYS A 15 11.90 22.99 11.15
CA LYS A 15 12.22 22.57 9.78
C LYS A 15 11.05 22.92 8.85
N LYS A 16 11.32 23.71 7.81
CA LYS A 16 10.37 23.92 6.71
C LYS A 16 10.13 22.57 6.02
N ILE A 17 8.87 22.19 5.91
CA ILE A 17 8.42 21.02 5.19
C ILE A 17 7.61 21.50 3.99
N ASP A 18 7.92 20.97 2.81
CA ASP A 18 7.10 21.18 1.63
C ASP A 18 6.15 19.98 1.53
N PRO A 19 4.83 20.14 1.74
CA PRO A 19 3.89 19.05 1.51
C PRO A 19 3.89 18.74 0.01
N ILE A 20 4.62 17.69 -0.37
CA ILE A 20 4.64 17.20 -1.75
C ILE A 20 3.34 16.44 -1.98
N LYS A 21 2.63 16.76 -3.06
CA LYS A 21 1.48 15.98 -3.50
C LYS A 21 1.94 14.54 -3.69
N ALA A 22 1.51 13.64 -2.79
CA ALA A 22 1.75 12.23 -2.98
C ALA A 22 1.06 11.81 -4.28
N LYS A 23 1.77 11.07 -5.13
CA LYS A 23 1.13 10.38 -6.26
C LYS A 23 0.06 9.48 -5.63
N ALA A 24 -1.21 9.76 -5.92
CA ALA A 24 -2.28 8.92 -5.43
C ALA A 24 -2.06 7.52 -5.99
N CYS A 25 -1.58 6.62 -5.13
CA CYS A 25 -1.23 5.26 -5.48
C CYS A 25 -2.49 4.44 -5.22
N TYR A 26 -3.39 4.41 -6.19
CA TYR A 26 -4.66 3.67 -6.12
C TYR A 26 -4.47 2.15 -6.25
N GLY A 27 -3.21 1.69 -6.40
CA GLY A 27 -2.87 0.28 -6.60
C GLY A 27 -2.82 -0.58 -5.34
N ARG A 28 -3.45 -0.22 -4.21
CA ARG A 28 -3.34 -1.02 -2.98
C ARG A 28 -4.53 -1.96 -2.76
N ILE A 29 -4.25 -3.25 -2.60
CA ILE A 29 -5.21 -4.28 -2.19
C ILE A 29 -4.95 -4.82 -0.78
N PHE A 30 -6.01 -5.33 -0.17
CA PHE A 30 -5.95 -6.12 1.06
C PHE A 30 -6.14 -7.59 0.71
N VAL A 31 -5.22 -8.44 1.15
CA VAL A 31 -5.28 -9.89 0.96
C VAL A 31 -5.38 -10.53 2.33
N GLY A 32 -6.55 -11.07 2.66
CA GLY A 32 -6.81 -11.79 3.90
C GLY A 32 -6.89 -13.30 3.69
N GLY A 33 -6.83 -14.07 4.79
CA GLY A 33 -6.92 -15.54 4.75
C GLY A 33 -5.63 -16.23 4.30
N LEU A 34 -4.49 -15.56 4.48
CA LEU A 34 -3.18 -16.13 4.17
C LEU A 34 -2.74 -17.07 5.29
N SER A 35 -2.22 -18.24 4.91
CA SER A 35 -1.57 -19.17 5.82
C SER A 35 -0.34 -18.55 6.46
N THR A 36 -0.07 -18.89 7.72
CA THR A 36 1.09 -18.37 8.46
C THR A 36 2.43 -18.83 7.90
N GLU A 37 2.41 -19.88 7.08
CA GLU A 37 3.57 -20.46 6.41
C GLU A 37 3.93 -19.74 5.11
N LEU A 38 3.03 -18.92 4.54
CA LEU A 38 3.31 -18.20 3.31
C LEU A 38 4.41 -17.15 3.52
N SER A 39 5.44 -17.25 2.70
CA SER A 39 6.52 -16.28 2.67
C SER A 39 6.13 -15.07 1.85
N ASP A 40 6.81 -13.94 2.09
CA ASP A 40 6.63 -12.75 1.26
C ASP A 40 7.03 -13.01 -0.20
N ASP A 41 7.95 -13.94 -0.43
CA ASP A 41 8.35 -14.39 -1.76
C ASP A 41 7.23 -15.13 -2.50
N ASP A 42 6.52 -16.05 -1.82
CA ASP A 42 5.36 -16.76 -2.40
C ASP A 42 4.27 -15.76 -2.84
N ILE A 43 3.99 -14.78 -1.98
CA ILE A 43 3.01 -13.73 -2.25
C ILE A 43 3.47 -12.89 -3.45
N LYS A 44 4.73 -12.46 -3.48
CA LYS A 44 5.27 -11.67 -4.60
C LYS A 44 5.28 -12.46 -5.91
N ASN A 45 5.63 -13.73 -5.87
CA ASN A 45 5.66 -14.59 -7.05
C ASN A 45 4.24 -14.81 -7.59
N PHE A 46 3.28 -15.13 -6.72
CA PHE A 46 1.88 -15.31 -7.12
C PHE A 46 1.24 -14.01 -7.60
N PHE A 47 1.38 -12.90 -6.87
CA PHE A 47 0.75 -11.63 -7.25
C PHE A 47 1.50 -10.92 -8.38
N GLY A 48 2.79 -11.21 -8.57
CA GLY A 48 3.62 -10.63 -9.61
C GLY A 48 3.18 -11.02 -11.02
N GLN A 49 2.49 -12.16 -11.17
CA GLN A 49 1.92 -12.58 -12.45
C GLN A 49 0.75 -11.68 -12.92
N PHE A 50 0.08 -10.98 -11.99
CA PHE A 50 -1.02 -10.05 -12.32
C PHE A 50 -0.52 -8.64 -12.63
N GLY A 51 0.67 -8.28 -12.14
CA GLY A 51 1.31 -7.02 -12.46
C GLY A 51 2.48 -6.66 -11.55
N THR A 52 3.14 -5.54 -11.85
CA THR A 52 4.29 -5.03 -11.09
C THR A 52 3.88 -4.62 -9.68
N ILE A 53 4.47 -5.29 -8.68
CA ILE A 53 4.28 -4.98 -7.26
C ILE A 53 5.30 -3.89 -6.85
N VAL A 54 4.80 -2.80 -6.30
CA VAL A 54 5.58 -1.69 -5.74
C VAL A 54 5.95 -1.94 -4.28
N ASP A 55 5.01 -2.46 -3.48
CA ASP A 55 5.22 -2.68 -2.04
C ASP A 55 4.38 -3.85 -1.53
N VAL A 56 4.93 -4.62 -0.60
CA VAL A 56 4.20 -5.66 0.14
C VAL A 56 4.38 -5.44 1.63
N LYS A 57 3.28 -5.18 2.33
CA LYS A 57 3.23 -5.02 3.78
C LYS A 57 2.52 -6.19 4.43
N MET A 58 3.29 -7.06 5.07
CA MET A 58 2.75 -8.13 5.89
C MET A 58 3.02 -7.82 7.37
N PRO A 59 2.00 -7.39 8.15
CA PRO A 59 2.20 -7.11 9.56
C PRO A 59 2.55 -8.39 10.32
N PHE A 60 3.73 -8.37 10.94
CA PHE A 60 4.21 -9.42 11.81
C PHE A 60 3.92 -9.07 13.27
N ASP A 61 3.24 -9.96 13.99
CA ASP A 61 3.02 -9.81 15.41
C ASP A 61 4.26 -10.30 16.17
N LYS A 62 5.07 -9.35 16.66
CA LYS A 62 6.30 -9.66 17.42
C LYS A 62 6.02 -10.34 18.75
N THR A 63 4.84 -10.12 19.34
CA THR A 63 4.45 -10.65 20.65
C THR A 63 4.09 -12.12 20.57
N LYS A 64 3.35 -12.52 19.54
CA LYS A 64 2.99 -13.93 19.26
C LYS A 64 3.99 -14.64 18.36
N ASN A 65 5.02 -13.93 17.89
CA ASN A 65 6.00 -14.41 16.92
C ASN A 65 5.34 -15.01 15.65
N GLN A 66 4.20 -14.46 15.24
CA GLN A 66 3.37 -15.01 14.17
C GLN A 66 2.99 -13.92 13.17
N ARG A 67 3.01 -14.26 11.89
CA ARG A 67 2.47 -13.40 10.83
C ARG A 67 0.97 -13.25 11.02
N LYS A 68 0.42 -12.04 10.94
CA LYS A 68 -1.03 -11.91 10.82
C LYS A 68 -1.40 -12.49 9.45
N GLY A 69 -2.44 -13.33 9.39
CA GLY A 69 -2.88 -14.03 8.16
C GLY A 69 -3.49 -13.11 7.09
N PHE A 70 -2.91 -11.92 6.93
CA PHE A 70 -3.27 -10.94 5.94
C PHE A 70 -2.03 -10.11 5.54
N CYS A 71 -2.03 -9.62 4.31
CA CYS A 71 -1.03 -8.68 3.82
C CYS A 71 -1.70 -7.56 3.01
N PHE A 72 -0.95 -6.51 2.78
CA PHE A 72 -1.30 -5.44 1.85
C PHE A 72 -0.32 -5.47 0.69
N ILE A 73 -0.84 -5.41 -0.53
CA ILE A 73 -0.02 -5.39 -1.74
C ILE A 73 -0.33 -4.10 -2.47
N THR A 74 0.70 -3.37 -2.84
CA THR A 74 0.60 -2.15 -3.66
C THR A 74 1.18 -2.46 -5.01
N PHE A 75 0.38 -2.33 -6.06
CA PHE A 75 0.77 -2.44 -7.45
C PHE A 75 1.11 -1.08 -8.05
N GLU A 76 1.87 -1.11 -9.14
CA GLU A 76 2.22 0.09 -9.92
C GLU A 76 1.01 0.67 -10.66
N SER A 77 0.09 -0.21 -11.10
CA SER A 77 -1.09 0.14 -11.87
C SER A 77 -2.37 -0.16 -11.11
N GLU A 78 -3.30 0.81 -11.08
CA GLU A 78 -4.64 0.60 -10.50
C GLU A 78 -5.47 -0.40 -11.33
N GLN A 79 -5.15 -0.57 -12.61
CA GLN A 79 -5.90 -1.48 -13.47
C GLN A 79 -5.79 -2.93 -12.98
N VAL A 80 -4.61 -3.32 -12.48
CA VAL A 80 -4.35 -4.64 -11.89
C VAL A 80 -5.26 -4.85 -10.68
N VAL A 81 -5.40 -3.83 -9.84
CA VAL A 81 -6.30 -3.86 -8.68
C VAL A 81 -7.75 -3.98 -9.10
N ASN A 82 -8.18 -3.17 -10.07
CA ASN A 82 -9.54 -3.23 -10.59
C ASN A 82 -9.88 -4.61 -11.16
N ASP A 83 -8.95 -5.24 -11.88
CA ASP A 83 -9.12 -6.58 -12.45
C ASP A 83 -9.24 -7.65 -11.36
N LEU A 84 -8.33 -7.61 -10.37
CA LEU A 84 -8.34 -8.52 -9.21
C LEU A 84 -9.59 -8.36 -8.33
N LEU A 85 -10.14 -7.14 -8.21
CA LEU A 85 -11.37 -6.89 -7.47
C LEU A 85 -12.63 -7.28 -8.25
N LYS A 86 -12.55 -7.29 -9.59
CA LYS A 86 -13.66 -7.65 -10.48
C LYS A 86 -13.83 -9.15 -10.63
N THR A 87 -12.82 -9.96 -10.33
CA THR A 87 -12.94 -11.41 -10.39
C THR A 87 -13.79 -11.86 -9.20
N PRO A 88 -15.08 -12.22 -9.38
CA PRO A 88 -15.86 -12.75 -8.28
C PRO A 88 -15.37 -14.17 -7.98
N LYS A 89 -15.32 -14.49 -6.68
CA LYS A 89 -14.91 -15.79 -6.15
C LYS A 89 -16.02 -16.83 -6.28
#